data_AF-A0A1W1HE31-F1
#
_entry.id   AF-A0A1W1HE31-F1
#
_cell.length_a   1.000
_cell.length_b   1.000
_cell.length_c   1.000
_cell.angle_alpha   90.00
_cell.angle_beta   90.00
_cell.angle_gamma   90.00
#
_symmetry.space_group_name_H-M   'P 1'
#
loop_
_entity.id
_entity.type
_entity.pdbx_description
1 polymer ?
#
loop_
_entity_poly.entity_id
_entity_poly.type
_entity_poly.pdbx_seq_one_letter_code
_entity_poly.pdbx_strand_id
1 'polypeptide(L)'
;MKKTIINVISLLFVLGFSGVALGATLNSGVHISDYPSPNDWETTVEGMLTGVDLVFIAKEEFDDDVKSGKSKLSQLVYYYTVKAGNDFALYEISGGLYDVSWANETIKNPNNTNNNLKDVSHVTFWGIPTPTNPVPIPASVLLLGSGLIGVVGLGKKRKESA
;
A
#
# COMPACT_ATOMS: atom_id res chain seq x y z
N MET A 1 31.88 36.08 14.33
CA MET A 1 31.41 35.57 13.02
C MET A 1 31.59 34.07 12.83
N LYS A 2 32.71 33.43 13.20
CA LYS A 2 32.92 31.98 12.97
C LYS A 2 31.91 31.05 13.67
N LYS A 3 31.41 31.40 14.86
CA LYS A 3 30.42 30.59 15.59
C LYS A 3 29.03 30.60 14.93
N THR A 4 28.65 31.69 14.28
CA THR A 4 27.35 31.84 13.62
C THR A 4 27.26 30.97 12.36
N ILE A 5 28.36 30.83 11.62
CA ILE A 5 28.43 30.00 10.41
C ILE A 5 28.28 28.52 10.74
N ILE A 6 28.89 28.05 11.84
CA ILE A 6 28.80 26.64 12.27
C ILE A 6 27.36 26.26 12.64
N ASN A 7 26.64 27.13 13.36
CA ASN A 7 25.26 26.87 13.75
C ASN A 7 24.30 26.83 12.55
N VAL A 8 24.52 27.66 11.52
CA VAL A 8 23.69 27.66 10.29
C VAL A 8 23.90 26.38 9.48
N ILE A 9 25.14 25.87 9.40
CA ILE A 9 25.44 24.61 8.69
C ILE A 9 24.81 23.41 9.41
N SER A 10 24.86 23.36 10.74
CA SER A 10 24.21 22.29 11.50
C SER A 10 22.68 22.30 11.34
N LEU A 11 22.05 23.48 11.28
CA LEU A 11 20.60 23.60 11.09
C LEU A 11 20.16 23.12 9.69
N LEU A 12 20.93 23.45 8.65
CA LEU A 12 20.68 22.99 7.28
C LEU A 12 20.85 21.47 7.13
N PHE A 13 21.78 20.86 7.86
CA PHE A 13 21.98 19.41 7.85
C PHE A 13 20.80 18.67 8.50
N VAL A 14 20.26 19.20 9.61
CA VAL A 14 19.08 18.61 10.28
C VAL A 14 17.83 18.72 9.41
N LEU A 15 17.62 19.87 8.75
CA LEU A 15 16.47 20.09 7.87
C LEU A 15 16.56 19.32 6.54
N GLY A 16 17.78 19.12 6.01
CA GLY A 16 18.01 18.33 4.81
C GLY A 16 17.73 16.83 4.98
N PHE A 17 17.95 16.29 6.18
CA PHE A 17 17.65 14.88 6.48
C PHE A 17 16.21 14.61 6.89
N SER A 18 15.48 15.59 7.44
CA SER A 18 14.06 15.41 7.81
C SER A 18 13.09 15.45 6.63
N GLY A 19 13.51 15.93 5.44
CA GLY A 19 12.64 16.12 4.28
C GLY A 19 12.43 14.90 3.37
N VAL A 20 13.20 13.83 3.53
CA VAL A 20 13.15 12.67 2.60
C VAL A 20 12.26 11.53 3.10
N ALA A 21 11.74 11.61 4.33
CA ALA A 21 10.94 10.53 4.93
C ALA A 21 9.43 10.59 4.64
N LEU A 22 8.93 11.59 3.89
CA LEU A 22 7.48 11.82 3.75
C LEU A 22 6.97 11.92 2.31
N GLY A 23 7.63 11.25 1.36
CA GLY A 23 7.30 11.36 -0.07
C GLY A 23 7.21 10.04 -0.84
N ALA A 24 7.12 8.89 -0.17
CA ALA A 24 7.14 7.59 -0.84
C ALA A 24 6.12 6.60 -0.28
N THR A 25 4.87 7.01 -0.09
CA THR A 25 3.74 6.07 -0.10
C THR A 25 2.52 6.85 -0.60
N LEU A 26 1.68 6.24 -1.42
CA LEU A 26 0.47 6.80 -2.04
C LEU A 26 0.67 7.49 -3.39
N ASN A 27 1.21 6.80 -4.40
CA ASN A 27 0.60 6.88 -5.73
C ASN A 27 1.11 5.78 -6.67
N SER A 28 0.43 4.64 -6.70
CA SER A 28 0.37 3.84 -7.92
C SER A 28 -1.03 3.23 -8.00
N GLY A 29 -2.03 4.10 -8.12
CA GLY A 29 -3.33 3.70 -8.63
C GLY A 29 -3.14 3.25 -10.07
N VAL A 30 -2.90 1.95 -10.27
CA VAL A 30 -2.96 1.33 -11.59
C VAL A 30 -4.42 1.40 -12.02
N HIS A 31 -4.69 2.25 -13.00
CA HIS A 31 -5.95 2.26 -13.73
C HIS A 31 -6.00 0.99 -14.58
N ILE A 32 -6.73 -0.03 -14.13
CA ILE A 32 -7.07 -1.19 -14.98
C ILE A 32 -8.29 -0.78 -15.80
N SER A 33 -8.04 -0.51 -17.07
CA SER A 33 -9.05 -0.30 -18.10
C SER A 33 -9.53 -1.66 -18.63
N ASP A 34 -10.84 -1.74 -18.83
CA ASP A 34 -11.60 -2.69 -19.66
C ASP A 34 -11.82 -4.12 -19.12
N TYR A 35 -13.03 -4.33 -18.62
CA TYR A 35 -13.62 -5.65 -18.38
C TYR A 35 -14.09 -6.29 -19.69
N PRO A 36 -13.69 -7.52 -20.03
CA PRO A 36 -14.38 -8.32 -21.02
C PRO A 36 -15.74 -8.83 -20.50
N SER A 37 -16.60 -9.12 -21.48
CA SER A 37 -18.00 -9.55 -21.39
C SER A 37 -18.28 -10.67 -20.36
N PRO A 38 -19.52 -10.77 -19.81
CA PRO A 38 -19.88 -11.59 -18.63
C PRO A 38 -19.82 -13.12 -18.75
N ASN A 39 -19.15 -13.69 -19.77
CA ASN A 39 -19.39 -15.09 -20.16
C ASN A 39 -18.23 -16.06 -19.90
N ASP A 40 -17.07 -15.60 -19.41
CA ASP A 40 -15.90 -16.45 -19.18
C ASP A 40 -15.46 -16.37 -17.71
N TRP A 41 -15.98 -17.25 -16.84
CA TRP A 41 -15.87 -17.11 -15.37
C TRP A 41 -14.81 -17.99 -14.67
N GLU A 42 -13.84 -18.53 -15.40
CA GLU A 42 -12.64 -19.11 -14.78
C GLU A 42 -11.39 -18.54 -15.42
N THR A 43 -10.96 -17.38 -14.94
CA THR A 43 -9.56 -16.95 -15.12
C THR A 43 -9.00 -16.63 -13.75
N THR A 44 -8.39 -17.64 -13.13
CA THR A 44 -7.46 -17.45 -12.02
C THR A 44 -6.31 -16.62 -12.56
N VAL A 45 -6.35 -15.31 -12.36
CA VAL A 45 -5.21 -14.44 -12.66
C VAL A 45 -4.18 -14.67 -11.55
N GLU A 46 -3.38 -15.73 -11.68
CA GLU A 46 -2.12 -15.89 -10.94
C GLU A 46 -1.07 -14.94 -11.53
N GLY A 47 -1.40 -13.65 -11.55
CA GLY A 47 -0.47 -12.58 -11.86
C GLY A 47 0.24 -12.19 -10.57
N MET A 48 1.43 -12.75 -10.39
CA MET A 48 2.38 -12.49 -9.29
C MET A 48 2.67 -10.98 -9.14
N LEU A 49 1.76 -10.25 -8.49
CA LEU A 49 1.93 -8.86 -8.07
C LEU A 49 2.45 -8.87 -6.64
N THR A 50 3.71 -8.49 -6.50
CA THR A 50 4.37 -8.30 -5.22
C THR A 50 3.69 -7.16 -4.45
N GLY A 51 2.74 -7.51 -3.59
CA GLY A 51 2.31 -6.63 -2.49
C GLY A 51 0.80 -6.40 -2.32
N VAL A 52 -0.06 -6.76 -3.27
CA VAL A 52 -1.53 -6.69 -3.10
C VAL A 52 -2.17 -7.79 -3.95
N ASP A 53 -2.73 -8.81 -3.29
CA ASP A 53 -3.53 -9.84 -3.95
C ASP A 53 -4.94 -9.27 -4.18
N LEU A 54 -5.20 -8.75 -5.38
CA LEU A 54 -6.51 -8.29 -5.79
C LEU A 54 -7.33 -9.52 -6.22
N VAL A 55 -7.92 -10.20 -5.25
CA VAL A 55 -8.87 -11.28 -5.53
C VAL A 55 -10.21 -10.65 -5.91
N PHE A 56 -10.59 -10.77 -7.18
CA PHE A 56 -11.91 -10.38 -7.68
C PHE A 56 -12.88 -11.54 -7.42
N ILE A 57 -13.73 -11.43 -6.40
CA ILE A 57 -14.75 -12.45 -6.12
C ILE A 57 -15.97 -12.20 -7.01
N ALA A 58 -16.32 -13.20 -7.82
CA ALA A 58 -17.60 -13.27 -8.52
C ALA A 58 -18.76 -13.32 -7.52
N LYS A 59 -19.78 -12.52 -7.77
CA LYS A 59 -20.99 -12.33 -6.94
C LYS A 59 -21.73 -13.66 -6.72
N GLU A 60 -21.75 -14.18 -5.50
CA GLU A 60 -22.77 -15.17 -5.09
C GLU A 60 -24.02 -14.40 -4.65
N GLU A 61 -25.16 -14.64 -5.32
CA GLU A 61 -26.44 -14.04 -4.94
C GLU A 61 -27.02 -14.77 -3.72
N PHE A 62 -27.14 -14.03 -2.61
CA PHE A 62 -28.01 -14.36 -1.48
C PHE A 62 -29.15 -13.33 -1.40
N ASP A 63 -30.23 -13.73 -0.71
CA ASP A 63 -31.52 -13.05 -0.54
C ASP A 63 -31.48 -11.51 -0.47
N ASP A 64 -32.52 -10.90 -1.04
CA ASP A 64 -32.52 -9.69 -1.86
C ASP A 64 -31.85 -8.40 -1.33
N ASP A 65 -31.64 -8.21 -0.02
CA ASP A 65 -31.30 -6.88 0.51
C ASP A 65 -29.83 -6.68 0.89
N VAL A 66 -29.11 -7.74 1.26
CA VAL A 66 -27.69 -7.63 1.69
C VAL A 66 -26.76 -8.15 0.61
N LYS A 67 -25.88 -7.30 0.08
CA LYS A 67 -24.84 -7.75 -0.85
C LYS A 67 -23.64 -8.23 -0.03
N SER A 68 -23.47 -9.55 -0.01
CA SER A 68 -22.39 -10.23 0.68
C SER A 68 -21.64 -11.19 -0.23
N GLY A 69 -20.45 -11.60 0.17
CA GLY A 69 -19.70 -12.64 -0.52
C GLY A 69 -18.69 -13.32 0.39
N LYS A 70 -18.18 -14.47 -0.08
CA LYS A 70 -17.13 -15.25 0.59
C LYS A 70 -15.93 -15.39 -0.32
N SER A 71 -14.75 -15.31 0.29
CA SER A 71 -13.47 -15.30 -0.43
C SER A 71 -12.51 -16.23 0.27
N LYS A 72 -11.84 -17.10 -0.49
CA LYS A 72 -10.68 -17.87 -0.01
C LYS A 72 -9.42 -17.17 -0.50
N LEU A 73 -8.50 -16.91 0.40
CA LEU A 73 -7.31 -16.09 0.15
C LEU A 73 -6.05 -16.92 0.31
N SER A 74 -5.03 -16.60 -0.48
CA SER A 74 -3.71 -17.23 -0.42
C SER A 74 -2.89 -16.76 0.79
N GLN A 75 -3.28 -15.64 1.38
CA GLN A 75 -2.59 -14.95 2.47
C GLN A 75 -3.54 -14.55 3.60
N LEU A 76 -2.97 -14.36 4.78
CA LEU A 76 -3.73 -13.94 5.96
C LEU A 76 -4.15 -12.47 5.83
N VAL A 77 -5.44 -12.20 5.96
CA VAL A 77 -6.02 -10.87 5.78
C VAL A 77 -6.55 -10.31 7.08
N TYR A 78 -6.20 -9.06 7.35
CA TYR A 78 -6.56 -8.35 8.59
C TYR A 78 -7.57 -7.24 8.37
N TYR A 79 -7.68 -6.73 7.14
CA TYR A 79 -8.68 -5.74 6.80
C TYR A 79 -9.29 -6.02 5.44
N TYR A 80 -10.51 -5.57 5.22
CA TYR A 80 -11.09 -5.51 3.89
C TYR A 80 -11.84 -4.19 3.70
N THR A 81 -11.88 -3.73 2.46
CA THR A 81 -12.63 -2.54 2.06
C THR A 81 -13.70 -2.93 1.07
N VAL A 82 -14.92 -2.41 1.27
CA VAL A 82 -16.03 -2.56 0.35
C VAL A 82 -16.35 -1.20 -0.25
N LYS A 83 -16.39 -1.11 -1.58
CA LYS A 83 -16.81 0.10 -2.30
C LYS A 83 -18.18 -0.12 -2.93
N ALA A 84 -19.12 0.75 -2.58
CA ALA A 84 -20.48 0.72 -3.12
C ALA A 84 -20.93 2.12 -3.53
N GLY A 85 -21.19 2.32 -4.83
CA GLY A 85 -21.37 3.65 -5.42
C GLY A 85 -20.17 4.58 -5.14
N ASN A 86 -20.45 5.75 -4.54
CA ASN A 86 -19.44 6.75 -4.17
C ASN A 86 -18.92 6.62 -2.74
N ASP A 87 -19.33 5.59 -2.01
CA ASP A 87 -18.94 5.39 -0.62
C ASP A 87 -18.05 4.16 -0.48
N PHE A 88 -17.27 4.13 0.60
CA PHE A 88 -16.46 2.99 0.98
C PHE A 88 -16.52 2.78 2.49
N ALA A 89 -16.35 1.53 2.90
CA ALA A 89 -16.18 1.14 4.30
C ALA A 89 -14.93 0.27 4.45
N LEU A 90 -14.18 0.49 5.53
CA LEU A 90 -13.04 -0.31 5.94
C LEU A 90 -13.43 -1.12 7.17
N TYR A 91 -13.15 -2.41 7.13
CA TYR A 91 -13.45 -3.35 8.20
C TYR A 91 -12.18 -4.02 8.68
N GLU A 92 -12.07 -4.20 9.99
CA GLU A 92 -10.99 -4.94 10.64
C GLU A 92 -11.44 -6.37 10.95
N ILE A 93 -10.55 -7.33 10.73
CA ILE A 93 -10.73 -8.74 11.03
C ILE A 93 -9.85 -9.09 12.22
N SER A 94 -10.49 -9.37 13.36
CA SER A 94 -9.78 -9.78 14.57
C SER A 94 -9.01 -11.08 14.35
N GLY A 95 -7.69 -11.04 14.50
CA GLY A 95 -6.82 -12.22 14.41
C GLY A 95 -6.42 -12.64 12.98
N GLY A 96 -6.99 -11.99 11.97
CA GLY A 96 -6.76 -12.30 10.56
C GLY A 96 -7.40 -13.62 10.11
N LEU A 97 -7.86 -13.69 8.86
CA LEU A 97 -8.51 -14.88 8.29
C LEU A 97 -8.03 -15.17 6.86
N TYR A 98 -8.03 -16.46 6.49
CA TYR A 98 -7.85 -16.92 5.11
C TYR A 98 -9.19 -17.04 4.36
N ASP A 99 -10.26 -17.32 5.10
CA ASP A 99 -11.63 -17.36 4.60
C ASP A 99 -12.38 -16.14 5.11
N VAL A 100 -12.64 -15.18 4.24
CA VAL A 100 -13.29 -13.90 4.61
C VAL A 100 -14.71 -13.86 4.06
N SER A 101 -15.67 -13.62 4.95
CA SER A 101 -17.04 -13.23 4.59
C SER A 101 -17.16 -11.72 4.71
N TRP A 102 -17.67 -11.06 3.67
CA TRP A 102 -17.87 -9.62 3.65
C TRP A 102 -19.33 -9.27 3.37
N ALA A 103 -19.79 -8.12 3.85
CA ALA A 103 -21.12 -7.58 3.57
C ALA A 103 -21.08 -6.03 3.52
N ASN A 104 -22.01 -5.43 2.78
CA ASN A 104 -22.12 -3.97 2.62
C ASN A 104 -23.12 -3.31 3.59
N GLU A 105 -23.41 -3.94 4.73
CA GLU A 105 -24.45 -3.50 5.68
C GLU A 105 -24.26 -2.07 6.21
N THR A 106 -23.01 -1.59 6.24
CA THR A 106 -22.69 -0.24 6.72
C THR A 106 -22.89 0.84 5.65
N ILE A 107 -22.95 0.47 4.36
CA ILE A 107 -23.03 1.42 3.24
C ILE A 107 -24.48 1.52 2.76
N LYS A 108 -25.26 2.34 3.47
CA LYS A 108 -26.69 2.55 3.18
C LYS A 108 -26.90 3.68 2.17
N ASN A 109 -27.96 3.58 1.37
CA ASN A 109 -28.40 4.71 0.57
C ASN A 109 -29.10 5.74 1.48
N PRO A 110 -28.59 6.97 1.62
CA PRO A 110 -29.15 7.96 2.55
C PRO A 110 -30.61 8.34 2.22
N ASN A 111 -31.04 8.11 0.97
CA ASN A 111 -32.36 8.51 0.48
C ASN A 111 -33.36 7.36 0.37
N ASN A 112 -33.04 6.17 0.86
CA ASN A 112 -33.92 5.00 0.69
C ASN A 112 -34.41 4.44 2.04
N THR A 113 -35.72 4.44 2.23
CA THR A 113 -36.42 3.92 3.42
C THR A 113 -36.58 2.40 3.41
N ASN A 114 -36.30 1.72 2.30
CA ASN A 114 -36.58 0.30 2.10
C ASN A 114 -35.33 -0.58 2.32
N ASN A 115 -34.36 -0.14 3.13
CA ASN A 115 -33.11 -0.86 3.35
C ASN A 115 -32.28 -1.16 2.08
N ASN A 116 -32.56 -0.55 0.91
CA ASN A 116 -31.70 -0.75 -0.27
C ASN A 116 -30.27 -0.31 0.05
N LEU A 117 -29.39 -1.29 0.10
CA LEU A 117 -27.96 -1.07 0.18
C LEU A 117 -27.45 -0.62 -1.19
N LYS A 118 -26.32 0.10 -1.19
CA LYS A 118 -25.68 0.50 -2.45
C LYS A 118 -25.08 -0.72 -3.14
N ASP A 119 -25.15 -0.76 -4.47
CA ASP A 119 -24.52 -1.83 -5.25
C ASP A 119 -23.01 -1.85 -5.03
N VAL A 120 -22.49 -3.02 -4.69
CA VAL A 120 -21.07 -3.25 -4.47
C VAL A 120 -20.37 -3.34 -5.82
N SER A 121 -19.35 -2.51 -6.00
CA SER A 121 -18.54 -2.49 -7.22
C SER A 121 -17.20 -3.19 -7.03
N HIS A 122 -16.59 -3.06 -5.84
CA HIS A 122 -15.27 -3.58 -5.56
C HIS A 122 -15.16 -4.02 -4.11
N VAL A 123 -14.39 -5.09 -3.88
CA VAL A 123 -13.92 -5.51 -2.56
C VAL A 123 -12.42 -5.69 -2.65
N THR A 124 -11.68 -5.16 -1.67
CA THR A 124 -10.22 -5.27 -1.61
C THR A 124 -9.82 -5.82 -0.26
N PHE A 125 -8.88 -6.75 -0.24
CA PHE A 125 -8.39 -7.41 0.96
C PHE A 125 -6.97 -6.95 1.27
N TRP A 126 -6.70 -6.69 2.54
CA TRP A 126 -5.42 -6.17 3.02
C TRP A 126 -4.81 -7.16 4.01
N GLY A 127 -3.79 -7.88 3.56
CA GLY A 127 -2.96 -8.75 4.38
C GLY A 127 -1.68 -8.07 4.84
N ILE A 128 -1.02 -8.68 5.83
CA ILE A 128 0.38 -8.36 6.09
C ILE A 128 1.19 -9.11 5.02
N PRO A 129 1.87 -8.42 4.10
CA PRO A 129 2.71 -9.11 3.14
C PRO A 129 3.76 -9.88 3.93
N THR A 130 3.85 -11.20 3.71
CA THR A 130 5.06 -11.91 4.08
C THR A 130 6.17 -11.29 3.23
N PRO A 131 7.26 -10.78 3.84
CA PRO A 131 8.38 -10.24 3.06
C PRO A 131 9.00 -11.41 2.29
N THR A 132 8.55 -11.64 1.06
CA THR A 132 8.99 -12.76 0.22
C THR A 132 10.32 -12.49 -0.45
N ASN A 133 10.72 -11.22 -0.54
CA ASN A 133 12.00 -10.83 -1.12
C ASN A 133 12.72 -9.87 -0.18
N PRO A 134 13.95 -10.20 0.29
CA PRO A 134 14.77 -9.21 0.98
C PRO A 134 14.97 -8.03 0.04
N VAL A 135 14.61 -6.83 0.49
CA VAL A 135 14.83 -5.61 -0.28
C VAL A 135 16.34 -5.47 -0.50
N PRO A 136 16.83 -5.42 -1.76
CA PRO A 136 18.24 -5.19 -2.02
C PRO A 136 18.69 -3.92 -1.30
N ILE A 137 19.83 -3.99 -0.61
CA ILE A 137 20.39 -2.84 0.11
C ILE A 137 20.46 -1.66 -0.89
N PRO A 138 19.84 -0.50 -0.59
CA PRO A 138 19.73 0.57 -1.56
C PRO A 138 21.12 1.08 -1.92
N ALA A 139 21.31 1.40 -3.20
CA ALA A 139 22.58 1.92 -3.73
C ALA A 139 23.07 3.18 -2.98
N SER A 140 22.18 3.88 -2.27
CA SER A 140 22.51 4.97 -1.37
C SER A 140 23.47 4.58 -0.24
N VAL A 141 23.39 3.37 0.31
CA VAL A 141 24.33 2.90 1.35
C VAL A 141 25.74 2.72 0.77
N LEU A 142 25.82 2.17 -0.45
CA LEU A 142 27.11 2.01 -1.16
C LEU A 142 27.68 3.36 -1.59
N LEU A 143 26.84 4.28 -2.07
CA LEU A 143 27.24 5.64 -2.43
C LEU A 143 27.71 6.40 -1.20
N LEU A 144 27.00 6.29 -0.07
CA LEU A 144 27.38 6.91 1.19
C LEU A 144 28.72 6.36 1.70
N GLY A 145 28.89 5.04 1.66
CA GLY A 145 30.13 4.36 2.05
C GLY A 145 31.32 4.77 1.17
N SER A 146 31.15 4.77 -0.15
CA SER A 146 32.21 5.19 -1.08
C SER A 146 32.52 6.68 -0.99
N GLY A 147 31.51 7.53 -0.77
CA GLY A 147 31.68 8.96 -0.53
C GLY A 147 32.52 9.25 0.72
N LEU A 148 32.25 8.56 1.84
CA LEU A 148 33.02 8.71 3.08
C LEU A 148 34.48 8.30 2.91
N ILE A 149 34.75 7.19 2.21
CA ILE A 149 36.12 6.75 1.90
C ILE A 149 36.85 7.82 1.08
N GLY A 150 36.17 8.42 0.11
CA GLY A 150 36.72 9.52 -0.70
C GLY A 150 37.12 10.74 0.14
N VAL A 151 36.26 11.17 1.07
CA VAL A 151 36.53 12.33 1.94
C VAL A 151 37.72 12.07 2.86
N VAL A 152 37.81 10.89 3.47
CA VAL A 152 38.95 10.52 4.32
C VAL A 152 40.26 10.48 3.52
N GLY A 153 40.23 9.96 2.29
CA GLY A 153 41.38 9.95 1.39
C GLY A 153 41.89 11.35 1.05
N LEU A 154 41.00 12.29 0.75
CA LEU A 154 41.35 13.68 0.44
C LEU A 154 41.88 14.45 1.67
N GLY A 155 41.40 14.12 2.87
CA GLY A 155 41.84 14.74 4.12
C GLY A 155 43.31 14.45 4.46
N LYS A 156 43.83 13.27 4.11
CA LYS A 156 45.22 12.89 4.39
C LYS A 156 46.25 13.66 3.55
N LYS A 157 45.97 13.91 2.27
CA LYS A 157 46.89 14.64 1.38
C LYS A 157 47.18 16.07 1.82
N ARG A 158 46.25 16.73 2.51
CA ARG A 158 46.44 18.11 2.98
C ARG A 158 47.40 18.25 4.16
N LYS A 159 47.67 17.16 4.90
CA LYS A 159 48.58 17.18 6.06
C LYS A 159 50.05 17.06 5.69
N GLU A 160 50.37 16.57 4.49
CA GLU A 160 51.76 16.40 4.03
C GLU A 160 52.29 17.63 3.28
N SER A 161 51.42 18.58 2.92
CA SER A 161 51.80 19.81 2.20
C SER A 161 51.76 21.08 3.07
N ALA A 162 51.61 20.94 4.38
CA ALA A 162 51.61 22.02 5.36
C ALA A 162 52.69 21.76 6.42
#